data_AF-A0A6M1ZW70-F1
#
_entry.id   AF-A0A6M1ZW70-F1
#
_cell.length_a   1.000
_cell.length_b   1.000
_cell.length_c   1.000
_cell.angle_alpha   90.00
_cell.angle_beta   90.00
_cell.angle_gamma   90.00
#
_symmetry.space_group_name_H-M   'P 1'
#
loop_
_entity.id
_entity.type
_entity.pdbx_description
1 polymer ?
#
loop_
_entity_poly.entity_id
_entity_poly.type
_entity_poly.pdbx_seq_one_letter_code
_entity_poly.pdbx_strand_id
1 'polypeptide(L)'
;PQLTVATFDPTFLKAPKEVLISEMVEHQKYFPMADKSGDLLPKFVIACNNTPSDQIRHGNQKALASRLADGRYLYEEDLKTPLEKWGEKLKTVTFQKELGSIAQKVERITANVELLHTHLPICDLEQAKRAALLCKADLTTGLVGEFPELQGSAGRIYALKQGEDPEIAQAIDEHWMPRGEKAPLPRSPIGVLLSIADKIDNLLSCFAIELIPTSSSDPYALRRQALGLIRMVIEGHHFLPLPTLLSAAYDRFIQNPSLHLKLNKETVLEPLFPFFTSRLRTVFHESGFEKDEIEAVLSRGLQDIYDSYRLVDAIHTFRNESRDKLSDILEFYTRTKKILLSQDPTLKPSWQRQTRASDHTTVNPDLFTDENEKYLFQKLEEVKKTFHESILDRRAPQKRDYPKAFALLAELKDPVSALFNNVMILDKNPEIKTNRLTLLQEVWDLAEELLDFSKLQGE
;
A
#
# COMPACT_ATOMS: atom_id res chain seq x y z
N PRO A 1 0.03 -28.02 34.22
CA PRO A 1 -1.37 -28.27 33.76
C PRO A 1 -1.45 -29.68 33.16
N GLN A 2 -2.52 -30.42 33.45
CA GLN A 2 -2.80 -31.71 32.81
C GLN A 2 -3.88 -31.51 31.74
N LEU A 3 -3.79 -32.25 30.64
CA LEU A 3 -4.74 -32.14 29.54
C LEU A 3 -5.72 -33.31 29.56
N THR A 4 -6.97 -33.04 29.23
CA THR A 4 -7.99 -34.08 29.03
C THR A 4 -8.87 -33.73 27.85
N VAL A 5 -9.35 -34.75 27.16
CA VAL A 5 -10.24 -34.61 26.00
C VAL A 5 -11.68 -34.84 26.44
N ALA A 6 -12.58 -33.99 25.98
CA ALA A 6 -14.02 -34.14 26.13
C ALA A 6 -14.69 -34.03 24.76
N THR A 7 -15.95 -34.48 24.68
CA THR A 7 -16.77 -34.45 23.46
C THR A 7 -18.00 -33.56 23.65
N PHE A 8 -18.54 -33.00 22.58
CA PHE A 8 -19.85 -32.36 22.59
C PHE A 8 -20.79 -33.04 21.60
N ASP A 9 -22.08 -32.71 21.65
CA ASP A 9 -23.07 -33.29 20.75
C ASP A 9 -22.72 -32.95 19.27
N PRO A 10 -22.51 -33.95 18.39
CA PRO A 10 -22.19 -33.70 16.98
C PRO A 10 -23.25 -32.89 16.23
N THR A 11 -24.48 -32.78 16.73
CA THR A 11 -25.52 -31.94 16.12
C THR A 11 -25.14 -30.45 16.09
N PHE A 12 -24.25 -29.99 16.96
CA PHE A 12 -23.73 -28.62 16.93
C PHE A 12 -22.88 -28.34 15.68
N LEU A 13 -22.27 -29.36 15.06
CA LEU A 13 -21.47 -29.22 13.83
C LEU A 13 -22.29 -28.77 12.60
N LYS A 14 -23.62 -28.66 12.72
CA LYS A 14 -24.47 -28.02 11.72
C LYS A 14 -24.31 -26.49 11.70
N ALA A 15 -23.88 -25.89 12.81
CA ALA A 15 -23.52 -24.49 12.87
C ALA A 15 -22.12 -24.28 12.25
N PRO A 16 -21.82 -23.06 11.76
CA PRO A 16 -20.51 -22.75 11.21
C PRO A 16 -19.40 -22.99 12.24
N LYS A 17 -18.27 -23.54 11.79
CA LYS A 17 -17.13 -23.85 12.66
C LYS A 17 -16.60 -22.61 13.37
N GLU A 18 -16.66 -21.44 12.73
CA GLU A 18 -16.21 -20.17 13.25
C GLU A 18 -16.97 -19.80 14.54
N VAL A 19 -18.29 -19.99 14.56
CA VAL A 19 -19.15 -19.78 15.75
C VAL A 19 -18.76 -20.72 16.88
N LEU A 20 -18.62 -22.01 16.57
CA LEU A 20 -18.28 -23.03 17.55
C LEU A 20 -16.87 -22.82 18.13
N ILE A 21 -15.93 -22.38 17.29
CA ILE A 21 -14.56 -22.06 17.69
C ILE A 21 -14.55 -20.82 18.59
N SER A 22 -15.29 -19.75 18.26
CA SER A 22 -15.42 -18.56 19.13
C SER A 22 -15.88 -18.95 20.54
N GLU A 23 -16.95 -19.74 20.64
CA GLU A 23 -17.47 -20.19 21.93
C GLU A 23 -16.46 -21.00 22.74
N MET A 24 -15.76 -21.92 22.08
CA MET A 24 -14.74 -22.75 22.72
C MET A 24 -13.52 -21.92 23.15
N VAL A 25 -12.98 -21.09 22.27
CA VAL A 25 -11.71 -20.40 22.47
C VAL A 25 -11.88 -19.14 23.30
N GLU A 26 -12.85 -18.29 23.00
CA GLU A 26 -12.98 -16.98 23.66
C GLU A 26 -13.72 -17.06 24.99
N HIS A 27 -14.83 -17.78 25.05
CA HIS A 27 -15.67 -17.82 26.25
C HIS A 27 -15.28 -18.92 27.24
N GLN A 28 -14.81 -20.07 26.75
CA GLN A 28 -14.49 -21.22 27.60
C GLN A 28 -13.00 -21.56 27.71
N LYS A 29 -12.13 -20.91 26.91
CA LYS A 29 -10.68 -21.14 26.89
C LYS A 29 -10.31 -22.62 26.65
N TYR A 30 -11.08 -23.30 25.81
CA TYR A 30 -10.85 -24.67 25.33
C TYR A 30 -10.07 -24.68 24.02
N PHE A 31 -9.44 -25.82 23.72
CA PHE A 31 -8.79 -26.04 22.43
C PHE A 31 -9.69 -26.93 21.55
N PRO A 32 -10.37 -26.38 20.53
CA PRO A 32 -11.14 -27.19 19.59
C PRO A 32 -10.23 -28.14 18.82
N MET A 33 -10.71 -29.35 18.55
CA MET A 33 -9.96 -30.32 17.74
C MET A 33 -10.48 -30.33 16.30
N ALA A 34 -9.58 -30.27 15.34
CA ALA A 34 -9.89 -30.51 13.93
C ALA A 34 -9.28 -31.83 13.45
N ASP A 35 -9.82 -32.39 12.38
CA ASP A 35 -9.22 -33.51 11.67
C ASP A 35 -8.03 -33.07 10.79
N LYS A 36 -7.48 -33.99 10.00
CA LYS A 36 -6.36 -33.70 9.09
C LYS A 36 -6.75 -32.77 7.92
N SER A 37 -8.03 -32.66 7.61
CA SER A 37 -8.58 -31.79 6.56
C SER A 37 -8.87 -30.38 7.08
N GLY A 38 -8.83 -30.18 8.41
CA GLY A 38 -9.16 -28.91 9.05
C GLY A 38 -10.65 -28.78 9.42
N ASP A 39 -11.42 -29.87 9.32
CA ASP A 39 -12.81 -29.89 9.73
C ASP A 39 -12.95 -30.12 11.23
N LEU A 40 -13.84 -29.36 11.86
CA LEU A 40 -14.02 -29.38 13.31
C LEU A 40 -14.62 -30.73 13.76
N LEU A 41 -13.95 -31.39 14.70
CA LEU A 41 -14.43 -32.60 15.35
C LEU A 41 -15.32 -32.24 16.54
N PRO A 42 -16.24 -33.14 16.95
CA PRO A 42 -17.06 -32.94 18.16
C PRO A 42 -16.25 -33.20 19.45
N LYS A 43 -15.03 -32.66 19.51
CA LYS A 43 -14.01 -32.89 20.53
C LYS A 43 -13.28 -31.59 20.85
N PHE A 44 -12.92 -31.44 22.11
CA PHE A 44 -12.14 -30.31 22.60
C PHE A 44 -11.23 -30.75 23.75
N VAL A 45 -10.11 -30.03 23.91
CA VAL A 45 -9.14 -30.25 24.98
C VAL A 45 -9.36 -29.24 26.09
N ILE A 46 -9.33 -29.73 27.32
CA ILE A 46 -9.43 -28.95 28.56
C ILE A 46 -8.07 -28.95 29.24
N ALA A 47 -7.60 -27.77 29.64
CA ALA A 47 -6.43 -27.63 30.50
C ALA A 47 -6.87 -27.59 31.97
N CYS A 48 -6.48 -28.61 32.73
CA CYS A 48 -6.83 -28.78 34.14
C CYS A 48 -5.63 -28.47 35.05
N ASN A 49 -5.89 -27.82 36.19
CA ASN A 49 -4.91 -27.67 37.26
C ASN A 49 -4.85 -28.91 38.18
N ASN A 50 -5.89 -29.75 38.13
CA ASN A 50 -6.04 -30.97 38.93
C ASN A 50 -5.94 -32.22 38.04
N THR A 51 -5.81 -33.40 38.65
CA THR A 51 -5.87 -34.69 37.94
C THR A 51 -7.20 -34.80 37.17
N PRO A 52 -7.18 -35.03 35.85
CA PRO A 52 -8.39 -35.20 35.06
C PRO A 52 -9.30 -36.32 35.60
N SER A 53 -10.60 -36.05 35.61
CA SER A 53 -11.64 -37.01 36.01
C SER A 53 -12.84 -36.93 35.08
N ASP A 54 -13.70 -37.94 35.10
CA ASP A 54 -14.96 -37.92 34.35
C ASP A 54 -15.90 -36.81 34.80
N GLN A 55 -15.86 -36.44 36.09
CA GLN A 55 -16.64 -35.32 36.61
C GLN A 55 -16.17 -33.98 36.03
N ILE A 56 -14.86 -33.78 35.87
CA ILE A 56 -14.32 -32.59 35.20
C ILE A 56 -14.75 -32.57 33.73
N ARG A 57 -14.62 -33.71 33.03
CA ARG A 57 -15.06 -33.81 31.63
C ARG A 57 -16.54 -33.47 31.50
N HIS A 58 -17.41 -34.12 32.28
CA HIS A 58 -18.86 -33.92 32.22
C HIS A 58 -19.29 -32.48 32.58
N GLY A 59 -18.67 -31.89 33.60
CA GLY A 59 -18.93 -30.49 33.98
C GLY A 59 -18.63 -29.51 32.85
N ASN A 60 -17.46 -29.66 32.19
CA ASN A 60 -17.08 -28.83 31.05
C ASN A 60 -17.94 -29.10 29.80
N GLN A 61 -18.36 -30.36 29.57
CA GLN A 61 -19.30 -30.69 28.49
C GLN A 61 -20.62 -29.95 28.65
N LYS A 62 -21.18 -29.93 29.88
CA LYS A 62 -22.43 -29.23 30.17
C LYS A 62 -22.28 -27.71 30.02
N ALA A 63 -21.16 -27.15 30.49
CA ALA A 63 -20.86 -25.74 30.33
C ALA A 63 -20.77 -25.35 28.85
N LEU A 64 -20.04 -26.14 28.06
CA LEU A 64 -19.90 -25.92 26.62
C LEU A 64 -21.23 -26.06 25.88
N ALA A 65 -22.04 -27.07 26.21
CA ALA A 65 -23.30 -27.33 25.51
C ALA A 65 -24.27 -26.15 25.57
N SER A 66 -24.35 -25.45 26.71
CA SER A 66 -25.18 -24.23 26.83
C SER A 66 -24.70 -23.14 25.87
N ARG A 67 -23.38 -22.90 25.83
CA ARG A 67 -22.76 -21.89 24.98
C ARG A 67 -22.93 -22.21 23.49
N LEU A 68 -22.62 -23.43 23.08
CA LEU A 68 -22.84 -23.86 21.69
C LEU A 68 -24.31 -23.75 21.26
N ALA A 69 -25.26 -23.95 22.17
CA ALA A 69 -26.68 -23.75 21.90
C ALA A 69 -27.03 -22.28 21.69
N ASP A 70 -26.49 -21.37 22.53
CA ASP A 70 -26.70 -19.93 22.41
C ASP A 70 -26.14 -19.40 21.08
N GLY A 71 -24.87 -19.68 20.77
CA GLY A 71 -24.26 -19.25 19.49
C GLY A 71 -24.96 -19.83 18.26
N ARG A 72 -25.38 -21.11 18.33
CA ARG A 72 -26.16 -21.73 17.25
C ARG A 72 -27.54 -21.09 17.07
N TYR A 73 -28.21 -20.78 18.17
CA TYR A 73 -29.52 -20.12 18.13
C TYR A 73 -29.41 -18.75 17.48
N LEU A 74 -28.41 -17.93 17.86
CA LEU A 74 -28.17 -16.62 17.25
C LEU A 74 -27.94 -16.72 15.74
N TYR A 75 -27.09 -17.66 15.32
CA TYR A 75 -26.84 -17.93 13.90
C TYR A 75 -28.12 -18.33 13.14
N GLU A 76 -28.91 -19.25 13.69
CA GLU A 76 -30.16 -19.70 13.08
C GLU A 76 -31.23 -18.60 13.04
N GLU A 77 -31.27 -17.72 14.05
CA GLU A 77 -32.17 -16.58 14.11
C GLU A 77 -31.79 -15.50 13.08
N ASP A 78 -30.51 -15.15 13.01
CA ASP A 78 -29.99 -14.14 12.08
C ASP A 78 -30.24 -14.55 10.61
N LEU A 79 -30.09 -15.83 10.29
CA LEU A 79 -30.32 -16.40 8.96
C LEU A 79 -31.75 -16.20 8.43
N LYS A 80 -32.74 -16.00 9.30
CA LYS A 80 -34.13 -15.76 8.90
C LYS A 80 -34.30 -14.41 8.22
N THR A 81 -33.36 -13.48 8.44
CA THR A 81 -33.35 -12.14 7.85
C THR A 81 -32.28 -12.05 6.77
N PRO A 82 -32.61 -11.66 5.53
CA PRO A 82 -31.62 -11.40 4.48
C PRO A 82 -30.52 -10.44 4.93
N LEU A 83 -29.27 -10.69 4.54
CA LEU A 83 -28.10 -9.91 4.91
C LEU A 83 -28.26 -8.44 4.52
N GLU A 84 -28.84 -8.16 3.36
CA GLU A 84 -29.19 -6.80 2.93
C GLU A 84 -30.04 -6.03 3.94
N LYS A 85 -31.03 -6.69 4.57
CA LYS A 85 -31.90 -6.07 5.58
C LYS A 85 -31.17 -5.79 6.89
N TRP A 86 -30.16 -6.60 7.23
CA TRP A 86 -29.24 -6.26 8.30
C TRP A 86 -28.41 -5.00 7.94
N GLY A 87 -27.99 -4.90 6.69
CA GLY A 87 -27.32 -3.71 6.14
C GLY A 87 -28.13 -2.42 6.29
N GLU A 88 -29.46 -2.44 6.16
CA GLU A 88 -30.30 -1.27 6.37
C GLU A 88 -30.19 -0.68 7.78
N LYS A 89 -29.95 -1.53 8.78
CA LYS A 89 -29.79 -1.12 10.19
C LYS A 89 -28.46 -0.40 10.44
N LEU A 90 -27.51 -0.42 9.49
CA LEU A 90 -26.23 0.30 9.64
C LEU A 90 -26.41 1.82 9.78
N LYS A 91 -27.58 2.35 9.42
CA LYS A 91 -27.95 3.77 9.63
C LYS A 91 -27.98 4.16 11.10
N THR A 92 -28.23 3.20 12.01
CA THR A 92 -28.27 3.44 13.46
C THR A 92 -26.91 3.24 14.13
N VAL A 93 -25.91 2.73 13.41
CA VAL A 93 -24.58 2.47 13.94
C VAL A 93 -23.68 3.65 13.60
N THR A 94 -23.28 4.43 14.62
CA THR A 94 -22.35 5.55 14.45
C THR A 94 -20.98 5.04 14.02
N PHE A 95 -20.45 5.56 12.91
CA PHE A 95 -19.05 5.36 12.53
C PHE A 95 -18.16 6.33 13.30
N GLN A 96 -18.42 7.63 13.14
CA GLN A 96 -17.80 8.72 13.88
C GLN A 96 -18.79 9.87 13.94
N LYS A 97 -18.77 10.65 15.03
CA LYS A 97 -19.75 11.74 15.26
C LYS A 97 -19.80 12.73 14.09
N GLU A 98 -18.65 13.10 13.55
CA GLU A 98 -18.50 14.07 12.45
C GLU A 98 -18.68 13.45 11.05
N LEU A 99 -18.62 12.12 10.93
CA LEU A 99 -18.62 11.39 9.65
C LEU A 99 -19.89 10.54 9.43
N GLY A 100 -20.77 10.51 10.43
CA GLY A 100 -22.07 9.86 10.37
C GLY A 100 -22.04 8.37 10.73
N SER A 101 -22.90 7.62 10.05
CA SER A 101 -23.19 6.21 10.30
C SER A 101 -22.31 5.25 9.48
N ILE A 102 -22.31 3.97 9.85
CA ILE A 102 -21.67 2.92 9.07
C ILE A 102 -22.36 2.75 7.70
N ALA A 103 -23.67 3.02 7.58
CA ALA A 103 -24.33 3.05 6.27
C ALA A 103 -23.72 4.10 5.34
N GLN A 104 -23.51 5.32 5.84
CA GLN A 104 -22.85 6.39 5.07
C GLN A 104 -21.40 6.03 4.75
N LYS A 105 -20.72 5.29 5.63
CA LYS A 105 -19.41 4.72 5.32
C LYS A 105 -19.46 3.71 4.17
N VAL A 106 -20.43 2.79 4.15
CA VAL A 106 -20.60 1.81 3.06
C VAL A 106 -20.86 2.51 1.72
N GLU A 107 -21.61 3.62 1.71
CA GLU A 107 -21.80 4.45 0.52
C GLU A 107 -20.45 5.00 0.01
N ARG A 108 -19.62 5.55 0.89
CA ARG A 108 -18.28 6.05 0.54
C ARG A 108 -17.35 4.93 0.06
N ILE A 109 -17.36 3.76 0.70
CA ILE A 109 -16.60 2.58 0.27
C ILE A 109 -17.02 2.18 -1.16
N THR A 110 -18.33 2.12 -1.43
CA THR A 110 -18.84 1.74 -2.75
C THR A 110 -18.39 2.75 -3.82
N ALA A 111 -18.44 4.05 -3.52
CA ALA A 111 -17.90 5.08 -4.40
C ALA A 111 -16.37 4.98 -4.58
N ASN A 112 -15.63 4.57 -3.56
CA ASN A 112 -14.19 4.34 -3.65
C ASN A 112 -13.86 3.09 -4.48
N VAL A 113 -14.67 2.03 -4.41
CA VAL A 113 -14.54 0.85 -5.28
C VAL A 113 -14.68 1.26 -6.76
N GLU A 114 -15.69 2.06 -7.09
CA GLU A 114 -15.86 2.61 -8.44
C GLU A 114 -14.67 3.47 -8.89
N LEU A 115 -14.13 4.29 -7.99
CA LEU A 115 -12.95 5.11 -8.29
C LEU A 115 -11.72 4.23 -8.57
N LEU A 116 -11.46 3.30 -7.66
CA LEU A 116 -10.31 2.41 -7.70
C LEU A 116 -10.33 1.53 -8.94
N HIS A 117 -11.50 1.04 -9.35
CA HIS A 117 -11.66 0.21 -10.55
C HIS A 117 -11.14 0.91 -11.83
N THR A 118 -11.21 2.24 -11.91
CA THR A 118 -10.67 2.99 -13.06
C THR A 118 -9.13 2.92 -13.17
N HIS A 119 -8.46 2.65 -12.05
CA HIS A 119 -7.01 2.47 -11.98
C HIS A 119 -6.61 1.00 -11.83
N LEU A 120 -7.48 0.17 -11.26
CA LEU A 120 -7.25 -1.23 -10.92
C LEU A 120 -8.43 -2.11 -11.37
N PRO A 121 -8.63 -2.32 -12.69
CA PRO A 121 -9.73 -3.11 -13.23
C PRO A 121 -9.44 -4.63 -13.14
N ILE A 122 -9.28 -5.14 -11.93
CA ILE A 122 -8.88 -6.54 -11.66
C ILE A 122 -10.06 -7.50 -11.45
N CYS A 123 -11.29 -6.98 -11.42
CA CYS A 123 -12.51 -7.74 -11.20
C CYS A 123 -13.70 -7.10 -11.93
N ASP A 124 -14.84 -7.77 -11.90
CA ASP A 124 -16.12 -7.18 -12.33
C ASP A 124 -16.55 -6.07 -11.36
N LEU A 125 -16.92 -4.91 -11.91
CA LEU A 125 -17.28 -3.73 -11.11
C LEU A 125 -18.60 -3.93 -10.36
N GLU A 126 -19.60 -4.55 -10.98
CA GLU A 126 -20.92 -4.71 -10.38
C GLU A 126 -20.89 -5.74 -9.25
N GLN A 127 -20.12 -6.82 -9.40
CA GLN A 127 -19.84 -7.74 -8.29
C GLN A 127 -19.08 -7.06 -7.14
N ALA A 128 -18.10 -6.20 -7.45
CA ALA A 128 -17.37 -5.46 -6.42
C ALA A 128 -18.25 -4.46 -5.66
N LYS A 129 -19.15 -3.76 -6.36
CA LYS A 129 -20.15 -2.91 -5.75
C LYS A 129 -21.14 -3.71 -4.91
N ARG A 130 -21.57 -4.88 -5.39
CA ARG A 130 -22.43 -5.78 -4.62
C ARG A 130 -21.76 -6.22 -3.31
N ALA A 131 -20.49 -6.62 -3.38
CA ALA A 131 -19.71 -6.95 -2.19
C ALA A 131 -19.57 -5.74 -1.24
N ALA A 132 -19.32 -4.54 -1.78
CA ALA A 132 -19.23 -3.31 -0.98
C ALA A 132 -20.53 -3.00 -0.21
N LEU A 133 -21.69 -3.16 -0.84
CA LEU A 133 -22.99 -2.93 -0.19
C LEU A 133 -23.24 -3.89 0.98
N LEU A 134 -22.74 -5.11 0.88
CA LEU A 134 -22.93 -6.15 1.91
C LEU A 134 -21.81 -6.21 2.95
N CYS A 135 -20.66 -5.57 2.70
CA CYS A 135 -19.41 -5.85 3.40
C CYS A 135 -19.45 -5.67 4.93
N LYS A 136 -20.33 -4.80 5.42
CA LYS A 136 -20.47 -4.51 6.86
C LYS A 136 -21.86 -4.83 7.41
N ALA A 137 -22.71 -5.48 6.62
CA ALA A 137 -24.09 -5.76 7.00
C ALA A 137 -24.19 -6.68 8.21
N ASP A 138 -23.20 -7.54 8.44
CA ASP A 138 -23.15 -8.43 9.58
C ASP A 138 -22.95 -7.72 10.93
N LEU A 139 -22.43 -6.49 10.94
CA LEU A 139 -22.21 -5.70 12.18
C LEU A 139 -23.50 -5.44 12.98
N THR A 140 -24.67 -5.58 12.37
CA THR A 140 -25.97 -5.36 13.04
C THR A 140 -26.70 -6.67 13.37
N THR A 141 -26.07 -7.81 13.10
CA THR A 141 -26.62 -9.14 13.40
C THR A 141 -26.48 -9.48 14.89
N GLY A 142 -27.36 -10.35 15.39
CA GLY A 142 -27.30 -10.76 16.80
C GLY A 142 -26.01 -11.52 17.12
N LEU A 143 -25.56 -12.37 16.19
CA LEU A 143 -24.32 -13.13 16.32
C LEU A 143 -23.10 -12.23 16.44
N VAL A 144 -22.92 -11.23 15.56
CA VAL A 144 -21.77 -10.32 15.68
C VAL A 144 -21.88 -9.38 16.89
N GLY A 145 -23.12 -9.07 17.32
CA GLY A 145 -23.35 -8.35 18.57
C GLY A 145 -22.81 -9.08 19.81
N GLU A 146 -22.94 -10.41 19.86
CA GLU A 146 -22.39 -11.25 20.93
C GLU A 146 -20.91 -11.63 20.69
N PHE A 147 -20.51 -11.84 19.43
CA PHE A 147 -19.16 -12.24 19.02
C PHE A 147 -18.56 -11.26 17.99
N PRO A 148 -18.05 -10.08 18.43
CA PRO A 148 -17.49 -9.09 17.53
C PRO A 148 -16.33 -9.58 16.66
N GLU A 149 -15.58 -10.59 17.13
CA GLU A 149 -14.49 -11.22 16.40
C GLU A 149 -14.94 -11.97 15.14
N LEU A 150 -16.23 -12.31 15.03
CA LEU A 150 -16.80 -12.98 13.86
C LEU A 150 -17.15 -12.03 12.72
N GLN A 151 -17.00 -10.71 12.90
CA GLN A 151 -17.24 -9.74 11.83
C GLN A 151 -16.45 -10.07 10.54
N GLY A 152 -17.07 -9.83 9.39
CA GLY A 152 -16.62 -10.29 8.08
C GLY A 152 -16.93 -11.77 7.82
N SER A 153 -16.52 -12.66 8.73
CA SER A 153 -16.71 -14.10 8.55
C SER A 153 -18.18 -14.50 8.65
N ALA A 154 -18.92 -13.91 9.59
CA ALA A 154 -20.37 -14.06 9.71
C ALA A 154 -21.06 -13.55 8.45
N GLY A 155 -20.71 -12.36 7.97
CA GLY A 155 -21.22 -11.80 6.71
C GLY A 155 -21.02 -12.73 5.51
N ARG A 156 -19.81 -13.29 5.34
CA ARG A 156 -19.51 -14.29 4.31
C ARG A 156 -20.39 -15.54 4.44
N ILE A 157 -20.53 -16.09 5.63
CA ILE A 157 -21.35 -17.28 5.87
C ILE A 157 -22.82 -17.00 5.50
N TYR A 158 -23.36 -15.86 5.95
CA TYR A 158 -24.74 -15.47 5.63
C TYR A 158 -24.95 -15.27 4.14
N ALA A 159 -24.04 -14.57 3.46
CA ALA A 159 -24.08 -14.37 2.01
C ALA A 159 -24.11 -15.72 1.25
N LEU A 160 -23.21 -16.65 1.59
CA LEU A 160 -23.19 -17.99 0.99
C LEU A 160 -24.49 -18.77 1.22
N LYS A 161 -25.05 -18.71 2.44
CA LYS A 161 -26.29 -19.41 2.78
C LYS A 161 -27.53 -18.81 2.11
N GLN A 162 -27.47 -17.53 1.76
CA GLN A 162 -28.53 -16.81 1.08
C GLN A 162 -28.40 -16.85 -0.46
N GLY A 163 -27.37 -17.52 -0.98
CA GLY A 163 -27.20 -17.76 -2.42
C GLY A 163 -26.45 -16.64 -3.17
N GLU A 164 -25.74 -15.77 -2.47
CA GLU A 164 -24.79 -14.84 -3.10
C GLU A 164 -23.66 -15.61 -3.80
N ASP A 165 -23.05 -14.96 -4.79
CA ASP A 165 -21.87 -15.50 -5.47
C ASP A 165 -20.73 -15.76 -4.45
N PRO A 166 -20.06 -16.93 -4.52
CA PRO A 166 -18.95 -17.25 -3.62
C PRO A 166 -17.82 -16.22 -3.61
N GLU A 167 -17.51 -15.54 -4.72
CA GLU A 167 -16.48 -14.50 -4.77
C GLU A 167 -16.92 -13.23 -4.03
N ILE A 168 -18.19 -12.85 -4.15
CA ILE A 168 -18.79 -11.73 -3.40
C ILE A 168 -18.75 -12.03 -1.91
N ALA A 169 -19.20 -13.24 -1.52
CA ALA A 169 -19.20 -13.65 -0.13
C ALA A 169 -17.78 -13.70 0.45
N GLN A 170 -16.79 -14.19 -0.32
CA GLN A 170 -15.39 -14.20 0.09
C GLN A 170 -14.87 -12.78 0.31
N ALA A 171 -15.19 -11.83 -0.57
CA ALA A 171 -14.78 -10.44 -0.43
C ALA A 171 -15.34 -9.74 0.82
N ILE A 172 -16.54 -10.11 1.29
CA ILE A 172 -17.12 -9.61 2.54
C ILE A 172 -16.22 -9.95 3.73
N ASP A 173 -15.61 -11.13 3.77
CA ASP A 173 -14.66 -11.48 4.83
C ASP A 173 -13.29 -10.82 4.61
N GLU A 174 -12.80 -10.89 3.37
CA GLU A 174 -11.45 -10.46 2.99
C GLU A 174 -11.24 -8.94 3.05
N HIS A 175 -12.28 -8.09 2.93
CA HIS A 175 -12.06 -6.64 2.97
C HIS A 175 -11.45 -6.14 4.29
N TRP A 176 -11.67 -6.88 5.38
CA TRP A 176 -11.04 -6.63 6.68
C TRP A 176 -9.55 -7.01 6.71
N MET A 177 -9.05 -7.78 5.74
CA MET A 177 -7.66 -8.23 5.68
C MET A 177 -6.73 -7.14 5.14
N PRO A 178 -5.43 -7.14 5.50
CA PRO A 178 -4.83 -8.00 6.51
C PRO A 178 -5.25 -7.62 7.94
N ARG A 179 -5.66 -8.61 8.75
CA ARG A 179 -6.07 -8.45 10.15
C ARG A 179 -4.86 -8.44 11.11
N GLY A 180 -3.76 -7.82 10.70
CA GLY A 180 -2.49 -7.83 11.42
C GLY A 180 -1.33 -7.43 10.50
N GLU A 181 -0.16 -7.15 11.08
CA GLU A 181 1.02 -6.70 10.33
C GLU A 181 1.54 -7.77 9.36
N LYS A 182 1.66 -9.00 9.83
CA LYS A 182 2.09 -10.18 9.05
C LYS A 182 0.93 -11.12 8.70
N ALA A 183 -0.30 -10.61 8.80
CA ALA A 183 -1.47 -11.40 8.44
C ALA A 183 -1.53 -11.62 6.91
N PRO A 184 -2.19 -12.70 6.46
CA PRO A 184 -2.46 -12.92 5.05
C PRO A 184 -3.18 -11.73 4.42
N LEU A 185 -2.87 -11.46 3.15
CA LEU A 185 -3.59 -10.51 2.31
C LEU A 185 -4.87 -11.15 1.74
N PRO A 186 -5.86 -10.34 1.31
CA PRO A 186 -6.96 -10.82 0.48
C PRO A 186 -6.44 -11.62 -0.71
N ARG A 187 -7.13 -12.71 -1.06
CA ARG A 187 -6.78 -13.56 -2.21
C ARG A 187 -7.63 -13.26 -3.43
N SER A 188 -8.90 -12.91 -3.21
CA SER A 188 -9.83 -12.61 -4.29
C SER A 188 -9.59 -11.21 -4.86
N PRO A 189 -9.66 -11.00 -6.18
CA PRO A 189 -9.55 -9.66 -6.76
C PRO A 189 -10.57 -8.67 -6.21
N ILE A 190 -11.81 -9.12 -5.97
CA ILE A 190 -12.86 -8.30 -5.33
C ILE A 190 -12.46 -7.92 -3.90
N GLY A 191 -11.96 -8.89 -3.12
CA GLY A 191 -11.47 -8.67 -1.76
C GLY A 191 -10.31 -7.67 -1.70
N VAL A 192 -9.35 -7.74 -2.63
CA VAL A 192 -8.25 -6.77 -2.75
C VAL A 192 -8.80 -5.36 -3.00
N LEU A 193 -9.64 -5.20 -4.03
CA LEU A 193 -10.20 -3.90 -4.41
C LEU A 193 -11.01 -3.28 -3.26
N LEU A 194 -11.88 -4.07 -2.63
CA LEU A 194 -12.74 -3.64 -1.53
C LEU A 194 -11.95 -3.33 -0.25
N SER A 195 -10.90 -4.12 0.03
CA SER A 195 -10.00 -3.89 1.16
C SER A 195 -9.24 -2.57 1.02
N ILE A 196 -8.74 -2.25 -0.18
CA ILE A 196 -8.10 -0.96 -0.47
C ILE A 196 -9.11 0.18 -0.33
N ALA A 197 -10.34 0.01 -0.82
CA ALA A 197 -11.40 1.01 -0.74
C ALA A 197 -11.77 1.41 0.71
N ASP A 198 -11.96 0.43 1.61
CA ASP A 198 -12.24 0.69 3.03
C ASP A 198 -11.05 1.36 3.73
N LYS A 199 -9.82 0.95 3.41
CA LYS A 199 -8.60 1.55 4.00
C LYS A 199 -8.40 3.00 3.56
N ILE A 200 -8.66 3.31 2.30
CA ILE A 200 -8.65 4.69 1.80
C ILE A 200 -9.73 5.51 2.48
N ASP A 201 -10.96 4.99 2.63
CA ASP A 201 -12.03 5.68 3.36
C ASP A 201 -11.60 6.00 4.80
N ASN A 202 -11.04 5.03 5.52
CA ASN A 202 -10.59 5.23 6.90
C ASN A 202 -9.46 6.25 7.02
N LEU A 203 -8.48 6.19 6.13
CA LEU A 203 -7.35 7.13 6.12
C LEU A 203 -7.83 8.55 5.84
N LEU A 204 -8.67 8.76 4.82
CA LEU A 204 -9.23 10.08 4.52
C LEU A 204 -10.13 10.57 5.65
N SER A 205 -11.03 9.71 6.12
CA SER A 205 -11.96 9.98 7.22
C SER A 205 -11.23 10.47 8.47
N CYS A 206 -10.28 9.69 8.97
CA CYS A 206 -9.59 10.03 10.22
C CYS A 206 -8.69 11.27 10.07
N PHE A 207 -8.02 11.46 8.93
CA PHE A 207 -7.22 12.66 8.70
C PHE A 207 -8.10 13.91 8.57
N ALA A 208 -9.28 13.80 7.95
CA ALA A 208 -10.24 14.89 7.82
C ALA A 208 -10.78 15.41 9.16
N ILE A 209 -10.84 14.55 10.19
CA ILE A 209 -11.29 14.92 11.54
C ILE A 209 -10.15 14.93 12.56
N GLU A 210 -8.91 15.07 12.09
CA GLU A 210 -7.69 15.23 12.90
C GLU A 210 -7.39 14.06 13.87
N LEU A 211 -7.95 12.87 13.62
CA LEU A 211 -7.66 11.63 14.35
C LEU A 211 -6.39 10.94 13.81
N ILE A 212 -5.30 11.71 13.75
CA ILE A 212 -4.02 11.26 13.21
C ILE A 212 -3.25 10.45 14.28
N PRO A 213 -2.68 9.27 13.95
CA PRO A 213 -1.95 8.45 14.92
C PRO A 213 -0.70 9.16 15.47
N THR A 214 -0.53 9.13 16.79
CA THR A 214 0.64 9.67 17.51
C THR A 214 1.64 8.56 17.83
N SER A 215 2.90 8.89 18.12
CA SER A 215 3.93 7.88 18.42
C SER A 215 3.53 6.86 19.49
N SER A 216 2.68 7.26 20.45
CA SER A 216 2.19 6.42 21.54
C SER A 216 0.83 5.75 21.28
N SER A 217 0.07 6.16 20.26
CA SER A 217 -1.30 5.66 20.06
C SER A 217 -1.74 5.64 18.60
N ASP A 218 -2.39 4.55 18.20
CA ASP A 218 -3.07 4.39 16.91
C ASP A 218 -4.42 3.67 17.13
N PRO A 219 -5.43 4.37 17.68
CA PRO A 219 -6.68 3.73 18.12
C PRO A 219 -7.51 3.16 16.96
N TYR A 220 -7.32 3.67 15.74
CA TYR A 220 -8.03 3.21 14.53
C TYR A 220 -7.14 2.33 13.63
N ALA A 221 -5.97 1.93 14.12
CA ALA A 221 -5.00 1.10 13.41
C ALA A 221 -4.63 1.63 12.01
N LEU A 222 -4.61 2.96 11.80
CA LEU A 222 -4.36 3.56 10.49
C LEU A 222 -2.97 3.21 9.94
N ARG A 223 -1.98 3.00 10.82
CA ARG A 223 -0.65 2.54 10.40
C ARG A 223 -0.72 1.16 9.76
N ARG A 224 -1.43 0.25 10.42
CA ARG A 224 -1.65 -1.12 9.93
C ARG A 224 -2.45 -1.11 8.63
N GLN A 225 -3.44 -0.22 8.52
CA GLN A 225 -4.23 -0.07 7.31
C GLN A 225 -3.37 0.43 6.13
N ALA A 226 -2.58 1.49 6.32
CA ALA A 226 -1.67 1.98 5.27
C ALA A 226 -0.62 0.92 4.88
N LEU A 227 -0.07 0.20 5.85
CA LEU A 227 0.85 -0.91 5.60
C LEU A 227 0.20 -2.03 4.78
N GLY A 228 -1.00 -2.45 5.17
CA GLY A 228 -1.77 -3.46 4.44
C GLY A 228 -2.09 -3.04 3.01
N LEU A 229 -2.44 -1.77 2.79
CA LEU A 229 -2.64 -1.20 1.46
C LEU A 229 -1.35 -1.29 0.63
N ILE A 230 -0.24 -0.79 1.16
CA ILE A 230 1.06 -0.84 0.47
C ILE A 230 1.44 -2.27 0.08
N ARG A 231 1.29 -3.21 1.02
CA ARG A 231 1.59 -4.63 0.77
C ARG A 231 0.70 -5.22 -0.33
N MET A 232 -0.61 -4.96 -0.31
CA MET A 232 -1.51 -5.42 -1.38
C MET A 232 -1.12 -4.88 -2.75
N VAL A 233 -0.69 -3.62 -2.81
CA VAL A 233 -0.28 -3.00 -4.08
C VAL A 233 1.05 -3.58 -4.59
N ILE A 234 2.03 -3.78 -3.70
CA ILE A 234 3.35 -4.34 -4.06
C ILE A 234 3.27 -5.83 -4.40
N GLU A 235 2.71 -6.64 -3.51
CA GLU A 235 2.59 -8.10 -3.69
C GLU A 235 1.65 -8.46 -4.84
N GLY A 236 0.64 -7.62 -5.12
CA GLY A 236 -0.26 -7.75 -6.28
C GLY A 236 0.29 -7.17 -7.58
N HIS A 237 1.46 -6.52 -7.57
CA HIS A 237 2.07 -5.86 -8.72
C HIS A 237 1.13 -4.83 -9.39
N HIS A 238 0.43 -4.06 -8.57
CA HIS A 238 -0.58 -3.12 -9.02
C HIS A 238 0.00 -1.71 -9.14
N PHE A 239 -0.18 -1.08 -10.30
CA PHE A 239 0.11 0.35 -10.44
C PHE A 239 -1.02 1.15 -9.80
N LEU A 240 -0.68 1.97 -8.81
CA LEU A 240 -1.64 2.79 -8.09
C LEU A 240 -1.06 4.20 -7.90
N PRO A 241 -1.47 5.19 -8.74
CA PRO A 241 -0.98 6.56 -8.66
C PRO A 241 -1.59 7.25 -7.45
N LEU A 242 -0.98 7.06 -6.29
CA LEU A 242 -1.56 7.41 -4.99
C LEU A 242 -1.96 8.89 -4.87
N PRO A 243 -1.17 9.88 -5.34
CA PRO A 243 -1.59 11.29 -5.28
C PRO A 243 -2.86 11.57 -6.08
N THR A 244 -2.95 11.05 -7.31
CA THR A 244 -4.13 11.24 -8.17
C THR A 244 -5.35 10.56 -7.55
N LEU A 245 -5.17 9.34 -7.04
CA LEU A 245 -6.23 8.57 -6.41
C LEU A 245 -6.75 9.23 -5.13
N LEU A 246 -5.86 9.62 -4.21
CA LEU A 246 -6.26 10.29 -2.96
C LEU A 246 -6.90 11.65 -3.23
N SER A 247 -6.41 12.37 -4.24
CA SER A 247 -7.02 13.62 -4.71
C SER A 247 -8.46 13.40 -5.17
N ALA A 248 -8.71 12.40 -6.03
CA ALA A 248 -10.05 12.10 -6.53
C ALA A 248 -10.96 11.52 -5.44
N ALA A 249 -10.42 10.69 -4.53
CA ALA A 249 -11.16 10.15 -3.40
C ALA A 249 -11.56 11.26 -2.42
N TYR A 250 -10.67 12.24 -2.16
CA TYR A 250 -11.00 13.44 -1.39
C TYR A 250 -12.11 14.26 -2.05
N ASP A 251 -12.03 14.50 -3.36
CA ASP A 251 -13.04 15.29 -4.07
C ASP A 251 -14.43 14.62 -3.98
N ARG A 252 -14.50 13.29 -4.07
CA ARG A 252 -15.74 12.52 -3.82
C ARG A 252 -16.19 12.58 -2.37
N PHE A 253 -15.25 12.49 -1.43
CA PHE A 253 -15.51 12.53 0.01
C PHE A 253 -16.21 13.83 0.42
N ILE A 254 -15.72 14.99 -0.06
CA ILE A 254 -16.31 16.30 0.28
C ILE A 254 -17.62 16.61 -0.47
N GLN A 255 -17.85 15.97 -1.61
CA GLN A 255 -19.10 16.11 -2.37
C GLN A 255 -20.24 15.29 -1.78
N ASN A 256 -19.95 14.37 -0.83
CA ASN A 256 -20.97 13.57 -0.21
C ASN A 256 -21.94 14.46 0.60
N PRO A 257 -23.24 14.51 0.25
CA PRO A 257 -24.23 15.38 0.91
C PRO A 257 -24.37 15.13 2.41
N SER A 258 -24.02 13.92 2.86
CA SER A 258 -24.03 13.51 4.27
C SER A 258 -22.90 14.10 5.09
N LEU A 259 -21.86 14.66 4.46
CA LEU A 259 -20.71 15.22 5.14
C LEU A 259 -20.90 16.72 5.37
N HIS A 260 -20.90 17.14 6.63
CA HIS A 260 -21.08 18.54 7.02
C HIS A 260 -19.79 19.21 7.49
N LEU A 261 -18.66 18.82 6.90
CA LEU A 261 -17.34 19.35 7.24
C LEU A 261 -16.86 20.36 6.19
N LYS A 262 -16.32 21.49 6.67
CA LYS A 262 -15.58 22.43 5.82
C LYS A 262 -14.11 22.04 5.85
N LEU A 263 -13.68 21.31 4.83
CA LEU A 263 -12.31 20.79 4.73
C LEU A 263 -11.56 21.51 3.61
N ASN A 264 -10.26 21.71 3.83
CA ASN A 264 -9.34 22.15 2.80
C ASN A 264 -8.52 20.93 2.32
N LYS A 265 -8.37 20.79 1.00
CA LYS A 265 -7.74 19.61 0.39
C LYS A 265 -6.30 19.44 0.82
N GLU A 266 -5.55 20.53 0.84
CA GLU A 266 -4.15 20.56 1.24
C GLU A 266 -4.02 20.12 2.72
N THR A 267 -4.87 20.63 3.62
CA THR A 267 -4.83 20.28 5.05
C THR A 267 -5.06 18.79 5.33
N VAL A 268 -5.80 18.08 4.48
CA VAL A 268 -6.07 16.64 4.63
C VAL A 268 -5.03 15.78 3.91
N LEU A 269 -4.65 16.15 2.69
CA LEU A 269 -3.77 15.34 1.85
C LEU A 269 -2.28 15.54 2.15
N GLU A 270 -1.82 16.74 2.50
CA GLU A 270 -0.41 16.98 2.80
C GLU A 270 0.12 16.11 3.94
N PRO A 271 -0.60 15.90 5.06
CA PRO A 271 -0.13 14.99 6.12
C PRO A 271 -0.20 13.50 5.72
N LEU A 272 -1.08 13.12 4.79
CA LEU A 272 -1.22 11.74 4.32
C LEU A 272 0.01 11.29 3.53
N PHE A 273 0.62 12.15 2.72
CA PHE A 273 1.78 11.76 1.91
C PHE A 273 2.99 11.32 2.78
N PRO A 274 3.49 12.09 3.75
CA PRO A 274 4.53 11.63 4.68
C PRO A 274 4.11 10.40 5.48
N PHE A 275 2.81 10.26 5.80
CA PHE A 275 2.29 9.07 6.47
C PHE A 275 2.47 7.81 5.61
N PHE A 276 2.17 7.87 4.31
CA PHE A 276 2.46 6.78 3.38
C PHE A 276 3.95 6.58 3.13
N THR A 277 4.70 7.65 2.86
CA THR A 277 6.14 7.57 2.55
C THR A 277 6.93 6.93 3.69
N SER A 278 6.61 7.25 4.95
CA SER A 278 7.26 6.61 6.10
C SER A 278 6.93 5.11 6.25
N ARG A 279 5.79 4.64 5.74
CA ARG A 279 5.38 3.23 5.78
C ARG A 279 5.99 2.48 4.61
N LEU A 280 6.11 3.11 3.45
CA LEU A 280 6.91 2.59 2.34
C LEU A 280 8.37 2.36 2.74
N ARG A 281 8.99 3.30 3.47
CA ARG A 281 10.32 3.09 4.04
C ARG A 281 10.42 1.82 4.88
N THR A 282 9.39 1.55 5.70
CA THR A 282 9.34 0.36 6.54
C THR A 282 9.27 -0.90 5.69
N VAL A 283 8.35 -0.95 4.71
CA VAL A 283 8.18 -2.09 3.80
C VAL A 283 9.44 -2.34 2.98
N PHE A 284 10.06 -1.29 2.45
CA PHE A 284 11.27 -1.41 1.64
C PHE A 284 12.45 -1.92 2.48
N HIS A 285 12.61 -1.43 3.70
CA HIS A 285 13.63 -1.93 4.62
C HIS A 285 13.38 -3.40 5.00
N GLU A 286 12.13 -3.78 5.27
CA GLU A 286 11.77 -5.19 5.53
C GLU A 286 11.97 -6.09 4.31
N SER A 287 11.95 -5.53 3.10
CA SER A 287 12.25 -6.23 1.85
C SER A 287 13.75 -6.40 1.59
N GLY A 288 14.62 -5.81 2.42
CA GLY A 288 16.08 -5.97 2.34
C GLY A 288 16.81 -4.87 1.56
N PHE A 289 16.13 -3.78 1.19
CA PHE A 289 16.78 -2.66 0.50
C PHE A 289 17.59 -1.78 1.45
N GLU A 290 18.68 -1.19 0.94
CA GLU A 290 19.58 -0.36 1.74
C GLU A 290 18.96 1.01 2.04
N LYS A 291 19.32 1.59 3.19
CA LYS A 291 18.72 2.86 3.65
C LYS A 291 18.91 4.00 2.65
N ASP A 292 20.07 4.07 2.03
CA ASP A 292 20.42 5.10 1.05
C ASP A 292 19.66 4.93 -0.28
N GLU A 293 19.46 3.68 -0.74
CA GLU A 293 18.61 3.32 -1.89
C GLU A 293 17.16 3.77 -1.66
N ILE A 294 16.63 3.47 -0.49
CA ILE A 294 15.27 3.84 -0.09
C ILE A 294 15.09 5.36 -0.12
N GLU A 295 16.03 6.12 0.48
CA GLU A 295 15.94 7.58 0.47
C GLU A 295 16.15 8.16 -0.93
N ALA A 296 17.01 7.57 -1.76
CA ALA A 296 17.23 8.03 -3.13
C ALA A 296 15.96 7.95 -3.98
N VAL A 297 15.13 6.93 -3.74
CA VAL A 297 13.84 6.76 -4.43
C VAL A 297 12.75 7.65 -3.82
N LEU A 298 12.62 7.65 -2.48
CA LEU A 298 11.47 8.27 -1.82
C LEU A 298 11.62 9.78 -1.57
N SER A 299 12.82 10.37 -1.66
CA SER A 299 13.04 11.82 -1.46
C SER A 299 12.36 12.69 -2.52
N ARG A 300 12.07 12.12 -3.70
CA ARG A 300 11.41 12.78 -4.83
C ARG A 300 9.90 12.89 -4.69
N GLY A 301 9.35 12.32 -3.62
CA GLY A 301 7.92 12.22 -3.39
C GLY A 301 7.31 10.97 -4.02
N LEU A 302 6.20 10.54 -3.43
CA LEU A 302 5.50 9.33 -3.82
C LEU A 302 4.55 9.61 -5.00
N GLN A 303 4.82 9.01 -6.16
CA GLN A 303 3.93 9.08 -7.33
C GLN A 303 3.08 7.82 -7.47
N ASP A 304 3.72 6.65 -7.39
CA ASP A 304 3.08 5.34 -7.48
C ASP A 304 3.80 4.37 -6.55
N ILE A 305 3.04 3.57 -5.80
CA ILE A 305 3.58 2.66 -4.79
C ILE A 305 4.43 1.55 -5.43
N TYR A 306 3.88 0.84 -6.43
CA TYR A 306 4.55 -0.31 -7.01
C TYR A 306 5.69 0.11 -7.93
N ASP A 307 5.53 1.22 -8.66
CA ASP A 307 6.60 1.75 -9.48
C ASP A 307 7.81 2.21 -8.63
N SER A 308 7.57 2.79 -7.46
CA SER A 308 8.65 3.11 -6.51
C SER A 308 9.34 1.84 -6.01
N TYR A 309 8.59 0.75 -5.78
CA TYR A 309 9.16 -0.55 -5.42
C TYR A 309 10.07 -1.10 -6.54
N ARG A 310 9.62 -1.02 -7.80
CA ARG A 310 10.43 -1.45 -8.95
C ARG A 310 11.71 -0.63 -9.12
N LEU A 311 11.65 0.67 -8.82
CA LEU A 311 12.83 1.53 -8.90
C LEU A 311 13.85 1.20 -7.80
N VAL A 312 13.40 0.98 -6.56
CA VAL A 312 14.31 0.60 -5.46
C VAL A 312 14.91 -0.81 -5.69
N ASP A 313 14.10 -1.74 -6.21
CA ASP A 313 14.57 -3.08 -6.59
C ASP A 313 15.60 -3.03 -7.72
N ALA A 314 15.41 -2.15 -8.70
CA ALA A 314 16.35 -1.97 -9.80
C ALA A 314 17.69 -1.38 -9.36
N ILE A 315 17.71 -0.36 -8.49
CA ILE A 315 18.99 0.17 -7.94
C ILE A 315 19.68 -0.87 -7.06
N HIS A 316 18.92 -1.61 -6.26
CA HIS A 316 19.45 -2.66 -5.40
C HIS A 316 20.12 -3.77 -6.22
N THR A 317 19.42 -4.25 -7.26
CA THR A 317 19.97 -5.23 -8.20
C THR A 317 21.19 -4.68 -8.93
N PHE A 318 21.13 -3.43 -9.42
CA PHE A 318 22.25 -2.79 -10.11
C PHE A 318 23.49 -2.62 -9.21
N ARG A 319 23.30 -2.27 -7.93
CA ARG A 319 24.39 -2.20 -6.94
C ARG A 319 25.06 -3.56 -6.76
N ASN A 320 24.27 -4.62 -6.64
CA ASN A 320 24.78 -5.97 -6.37
C ASN A 320 25.45 -6.60 -7.60
N GLU A 321 24.92 -6.37 -8.80
CA GLU A 321 25.41 -6.98 -10.03
C GLU A 321 26.46 -6.15 -10.77
N SER A 322 26.48 -4.83 -10.57
CA SER A 322 27.29 -3.87 -11.35
C SER A 322 27.87 -2.75 -10.48
N ARG A 323 28.43 -3.12 -9.31
CA ARG A 323 28.99 -2.18 -8.32
C ARG A 323 29.98 -1.17 -8.92
N ASP A 324 30.88 -1.61 -9.79
CA ASP A 324 31.87 -0.73 -10.42
C ASP A 324 31.19 0.35 -11.27
N LYS A 325 30.16 -0.03 -12.04
CA LYS A 325 29.39 0.92 -12.87
C LYS A 325 28.60 1.90 -12.01
N LEU A 326 28.07 1.46 -10.86
CA LEU A 326 27.42 2.37 -9.91
C LEU A 326 28.42 3.36 -9.34
N SER A 327 29.62 2.91 -8.98
CA SER A 327 30.70 3.78 -8.51
C SER A 327 31.06 4.83 -9.56
N ASP A 328 31.17 4.42 -10.83
CA ASP A 328 31.41 5.31 -11.96
C ASP A 328 30.34 6.40 -12.09
N ILE A 329 29.06 6.01 -11.97
CA ILE A 329 27.93 6.96 -11.98
C ILE A 329 28.04 7.96 -10.84
N LEU A 330 28.29 7.47 -9.62
CA LEU A 330 28.40 8.33 -8.43
C LEU A 330 29.60 9.27 -8.50
N GLU A 331 30.72 8.85 -9.08
CA GLU A 331 31.91 9.68 -9.27
C GLU A 331 31.60 10.86 -10.17
N PHE A 332 31.11 10.60 -11.40
CA PHE A 332 30.83 11.68 -12.33
C PHE A 332 29.68 12.56 -11.85
N TYR A 333 28.65 11.98 -11.22
CA TYR A 333 27.53 12.73 -10.64
C TYR A 333 28.02 13.70 -9.56
N THR A 334 28.82 13.21 -8.60
CA THR A 334 29.32 14.01 -7.47
C THR A 334 30.23 15.13 -7.96
N ARG A 335 31.13 14.83 -8.91
CA ARG A 335 32.02 15.82 -9.51
C ARG A 335 31.25 16.91 -10.26
N THR A 336 30.28 16.50 -11.07
CA THR A 336 29.41 17.41 -11.84
C THR A 336 28.64 18.34 -10.91
N LYS A 337 27.92 17.76 -9.92
CA LYS A 337 27.18 18.51 -8.91
C LYS A 337 28.06 19.50 -8.15
N LYS A 338 29.26 19.10 -7.72
CA LYS A 338 30.19 19.97 -6.99
C LYS A 338 30.63 21.17 -7.83
N ILE A 339 30.94 20.97 -9.12
CA ILE A 339 31.32 22.06 -10.02
C ILE A 339 30.16 23.03 -10.21
N LEU A 340 28.96 22.53 -10.49
CA LEU A 340 27.77 23.37 -10.68
C LEU A 340 27.44 24.19 -9.43
N LEU A 341 27.40 23.55 -8.26
CA LEU A 341 27.13 24.24 -6.98
C LEU A 341 28.23 25.22 -6.55
N SER A 342 29.47 25.05 -7.05
CA SER A 342 30.53 26.04 -6.82
C SER A 342 30.30 27.35 -7.59
N GLN A 343 29.55 27.29 -8.69
CA GLN A 343 29.22 28.45 -9.51
C GLN A 343 27.88 29.07 -9.09
N ASP A 344 26.90 28.23 -8.71
CA ASP A 344 25.62 28.65 -8.18
C ASP A 344 25.19 27.75 -7.00
N PRO A 345 25.39 28.19 -5.75
CA PRO A 345 24.97 27.44 -4.57
C PRO A 345 23.45 27.29 -4.41
N THR A 346 22.65 28.08 -5.14
CA THR A 346 21.19 28.08 -5.07
C THR A 346 20.54 27.12 -6.06
N LEU A 347 21.34 26.58 -6.98
CA LEU A 347 20.93 25.65 -8.01
C LEU A 347 20.34 24.37 -7.40
N LYS A 348 19.17 23.99 -7.90
CA LYS A 348 18.43 22.81 -7.45
C LYS A 348 18.36 21.74 -8.56
N PRO A 349 18.24 20.45 -8.20
CA PRO A 349 17.96 19.39 -9.16
C PRO A 349 16.73 19.69 -10.03
N SER A 350 16.67 19.12 -11.24
CA SER A 350 15.55 19.25 -12.19
C SER A 350 14.17 19.10 -11.53
N TRP A 351 13.97 18.08 -10.70
CA TRP A 351 12.69 17.79 -10.04
C TRP A 351 12.32 18.75 -8.90
N GLN A 352 13.23 19.61 -8.43
CA GLN A 352 12.99 20.65 -7.42
C GLN A 352 12.88 22.07 -8.00
N ARG A 353 13.19 22.25 -9.29
CA ARG A 353 13.14 23.57 -9.93
C ARG A 353 11.69 23.94 -10.23
N GLN A 354 11.24 25.08 -9.70
CA GLN A 354 9.96 25.72 -10.03
C GLN A 354 10.09 26.66 -11.24
N THR A 355 10.92 26.31 -12.22
CA THR A 355 11.22 27.18 -13.36
C THR A 355 10.24 26.94 -14.51
N ARG A 356 9.81 28.03 -15.16
CA ARG A 356 9.04 27.94 -16.41
C ARG A 356 9.97 27.44 -17.53
N ALA A 357 9.44 26.70 -18.49
CA ALA A 357 10.20 26.14 -19.62
C ALA A 357 11.00 27.20 -20.42
N SER A 358 10.68 28.49 -20.28
CA SER A 358 11.34 29.63 -20.94
C SER A 358 12.71 30.04 -20.37
N ASP A 359 13.10 29.53 -19.20
CA ASP A 359 14.33 29.96 -18.51
C ASP A 359 15.51 28.97 -18.72
N HIS A 360 15.33 27.94 -19.55
CA HIS A 360 16.37 26.97 -19.84
C HIS A 360 17.37 27.53 -20.87
N THR A 361 18.61 27.75 -20.43
CA THR A 361 19.74 27.87 -21.35
C THR A 361 20.01 26.51 -21.97
N THR A 362 20.01 26.41 -23.30
CA THR A 362 20.33 25.18 -24.03
C THR A 362 21.79 25.16 -24.43
N VAL A 363 22.39 23.96 -24.52
CA VAL A 363 23.74 23.82 -25.05
C VAL A 363 23.79 24.33 -26.49
N ASN A 364 24.77 25.19 -26.79
CA ASN A 364 25.05 25.70 -28.13
C ASN A 364 26.27 24.99 -28.73
N PRO A 365 26.10 24.10 -29.73
CA PRO A 365 27.19 23.38 -30.36
C PRO A 365 28.23 24.27 -31.06
N ASP A 366 27.87 25.49 -31.46
CA ASP A 366 28.78 26.42 -32.15
C ASP A 366 29.86 26.97 -31.22
N LEU A 367 29.67 26.86 -29.90
CA LEU A 367 30.61 27.31 -28.88
C LEU A 367 31.59 26.20 -28.43
N PHE A 368 31.52 25.00 -29.01
CA PHE A 368 32.46 23.93 -28.70
C PHE A 368 33.84 24.19 -29.30
N THR A 369 34.86 24.12 -28.45
CA THR A 369 36.26 24.37 -28.85
C THR A 369 37.11 23.10 -28.88
N ASP A 370 36.65 22.03 -28.22
CA ASP A 370 37.35 20.76 -28.11
C ASP A 370 36.44 19.59 -28.54
N GLU A 371 37.02 18.56 -29.14
CA GLU A 371 36.28 17.38 -29.62
C GLU A 371 35.63 16.57 -28.48
N ASN A 372 36.15 16.65 -27.25
CA ASN A 372 35.55 16.01 -26.09
C ASN A 372 34.21 16.64 -25.68
N GLU A 373 34.00 17.94 -25.95
CA GLU A 373 32.71 18.62 -25.74
C GLU A 373 31.65 18.06 -26.71
N LYS A 374 32.02 17.93 -27.98
CA LYS A 374 31.17 17.33 -29.02
C LYS A 374 30.87 15.86 -28.72
N TYR A 375 31.88 15.11 -28.29
CA TYR A 375 31.73 13.69 -27.95
C TYR A 375 30.71 13.50 -26.82
N LEU A 376 30.85 14.24 -25.70
CA LEU A 376 29.88 14.18 -24.62
C LEU A 376 28.48 14.61 -25.08
N PHE A 377 28.36 15.71 -25.81
CA PHE A 377 27.06 16.19 -26.27
C PHE A 377 26.35 15.16 -27.16
N GLN A 378 27.04 14.59 -28.15
CA GLN A 378 26.47 13.56 -29.02
C GLN A 378 26.05 12.31 -28.25
N LYS A 379 26.92 11.83 -27.34
CA LYS A 379 26.62 10.63 -26.54
C LYS A 379 25.48 10.88 -25.56
N LEU A 380 25.43 12.08 -24.96
CA LEU A 380 24.36 12.48 -24.07
C LEU A 380 23.02 12.55 -24.80
N GLU A 381 22.96 13.11 -26.00
CA GLU A 381 21.70 13.16 -26.79
C GLU A 381 21.23 11.76 -27.21
N GLU A 382 22.15 10.86 -27.58
CA GLU A 382 21.83 9.45 -27.84
C GLU A 382 21.26 8.78 -26.59
N VAL A 383 21.98 8.88 -25.47
CA VAL A 383 21.60 8.28 -24.19
C VAL A 383 20.28 8.84 -23.70
N LYS A 384 20.08 10.16 -23.73
CA LYS A 384 18.82 10.82 -23.34
C LYS A 384 17.65 10.25 -24.10
N LYS A 385 17.74 10.14 -25.43
CA LYS A 385 16.66 9.61 -26.26
C LYS A 385 16.26 8.20 -25.81
N THR A 386 17.22 7.28 -25.69
CA THR A 386 16.92 5.90 -25.30
C THR A 386 16.53 5.76 -23.82
N PHE A 387 17.10 6.59 -22.95
CA PHE A 387 16.76 6.66 -21.53
C PHE A 387 15.31 7.11 -21.37
N HIS A 388 14.94 8.18 -22.04
CA HIS A 388 13.57 8.68 -22.14
C HIS A 388 12.62 7.62 -22.70
N GLU A 389 12.96 6.95 -23.79
CA GLU A 389 12.17 5.81 -24.28
C GLU A 389 12.00 4.68 -23.23
N SER A 390 13.01 4.47 -22.38
CA SER A 390 12.96 3.45 -21.32
C SER A 390 12.14 3.83 -20.09
N ILE A 391 11.96 5.13 -19.77
CA ILE A 391 11.27 5.56 -18.53
C ILE A 391 10.07 6.51 -18.71
N LEU A 392 9.93 7.20 -19.85
CA LEU A 392 8.99 8.33 -20.00
C LEU A 392 7.59 7.99 -20.50
N ASP A 393 7.22 6.72 -20.68
CA ASP A 393 5.81 6.43 -20.94
C ASP A 393 4.98 6.61 -19.67
N ARG A 394 4.57 7.85 -19.39
CA ARG A 394 3.64 8.21 -18.31
C ARG A 394 2.27 7.55 -18.48
N ARG A 395 1.92 7.09 -19.70
CA ARG A 395 0.67 6.38 -19.99
C ARG A 395 0.80 4.87 -19.85
N ALA A 396 2.03 4.35 -19.74
CA ALA A 396 2.31 2.94 -19.52
C ALA A 396 3.47 2.74 -18.52
N PRO A 397 3.28 3.10 -17.23
CA PRO A 397 4.32 2.90 -16.20
C PRO A 397 4.81 1.45 -16.09
N GLN A 398 3.96 0.48 -16.44
CA GLN A 398 4.31 -0.95 -16.56
C GLN A 398 5.41 -1.25 -17.59
N LYS A 399 5.70 -0.33 -18.52
CA LYS A 399 6.74 -0.49 -19.54
C LYS A 399 8.08 0.13 -19.15
N ARG A 400 8.18 0.80 -17.99
CA ARG A 400 9.44 1.42 -17.54
C ARG A 400 10.50 0.35 -17.37
N ASP A 401 11.69 0.53 -17.93
CA ASP A 401 12.80 -0.40 -17.83
C ASP A 401 13.95 0.27 -17.05
N TYR A 402 13.87 0.16 -15.73
CA TYR A 402 14.86 0.75 -14.83
C TYR A 402 16.26 0.12 -14.95
N PRO A 403 16.42 -1.21 -15.08
CA PRO A 403 17.73 -1.81 -15.36
C PRO A 403 18.39 -1.22 -16.61
N LYS A 404 17.63 -1.04 -17.71
CA LYS A 404 18.13 -0.38 -18.91
C LYS A 404 18.49 1.09 -18.66
N ALA A 405 17.67 1.82 -17.90
CA ALA A 405 17.96 3.21 -17.55
C ALA A 405 19.30 3.38 -16.80
N PHE A 406 19.59 2.51 -15.83
CA PHE A 406 20.89 2.50 -15.14
C PHE A 406 22.05 2.15 -16.07
N ALA A 407 21.87 1.14 -16.94
CA ALA A 407 22.89 0.76 -17.92
C ALA A 407 23.24 1.92 -18.86
N LEU A 408 22.24 2.65 -19.34
CA LEU A 408 22.41 3.83 -20.20
C LEU A 408 23.13 4.98 -19.48
N LEU A 409 22.82 5.23 -18.20
CA LEU A 409 23.55 6.23 -17.41
C LEU A 409 25.03 5.86 -17.25
N ALA A 410 25.34 4.57 -17.09
CA ALA A 410 26.73 4.11 -16.98
C ALA A 410 27.54 4.37 -18.26
N GLU A 411 26.91 4.43 -19.44
CA GLU A 411 27.59 4.76 -20.71
C GLU A 411 28.16 6.20 -20.73
N LEU A 412 27.69 7.08 -19.85
CA LEU A 412 28.18 8.46 -19.75
C LEU A 412 29.51 8.57 -19.03
N LYS A 413 30.01 7.49 -18.40
CA LYS A 413 31.31 7.49 -17.71
C LYS A 413 32.43 8.02 -18.62
N ASP A 414 32.70 7.31 -19.71
CA ASP A 414 33.82 7.59 -20.60
C ASP A 414 33.77 9.01 -21.21
N PRO A 415 32.64 9.49 -21.79
CA PRO A 415 32.59 10.85 -22.32
C PRO A 415 32.70 11.93 -21.24
N VAL A 416 32.14 11.72 -20.04
CA VAL A 416 32.27 12.70 -18.95
C VAL A 416 33.71 12.74 -18.42
N SER A 417 34.36 11.60 -18.24
CA SER A 417 35.77 11.52 -17.86
C SER A 417 36.68 12.16 -18.91
N ALA A 418 36.41 11.94 -20.20
CA ALA A 418 37.16 12.54 -21.30
C ALA A 418 37.04 14.07 -21.31
N LEU A 419 35.83 14.62 -21.10
CA LEU A 419 35.62 16.05 -20.93
C LEU A 419 36.45 16.57 -19.74
N PHE A 420 36.33 15.92 -18.58
CA PHE A 420 36.97 16.36 -17.35
C PHE A 420 38.50 16.31 -17.35
N ASN A 421 39.09 15.43 -18.16
CA ASN A 421 40.54 15.27 -18.26
C ASN A 421 41.16 16.23 -19.29
N ASN A 422 40.42 16.58 -20.34
CA ASN A 422 40.96 17.32 -21.48
C ASN A 422 40.45 18.77 -21.57
N VAL A 423 39.31 19.10 -20.95
CA VAL A 423 38.63 20.39 -21.11
C VAL A 423 38.55 21.15 -19.79
N MET A 424 39.01 22.40 -19.78
CA MET A 424 38.89 23.30 -18.64
C MET A 424 37.45 23.83 -18.54
N ILE A 425 36.64 23.25 -17.66
CA ILE A 425 35.22 23.62 -17.51
C ILE A 425 35.01 25.11 -17.22
N LEU A 426 35.81 25.66 -16.29
CA LEU A 426 35.76 27.07 -15.91
C LEU A 426 36.61 27.91 -16.87
N ASP A 427 36.16 28.02 -18.12
CA ASP A 427 36.85 28.79 -19.16
C ASP A 427 36.93 30.29 -18.82
N LYS A 428 37.91 30.98 -19.41
CA LYS A 428 38.07 32.43 -19.30
C LYS A 428 37.01 33.17 -20.12
N ASN A 429 36.57 32.58 -21.24
CA ASN A 429 35.49 33.13 -22.04
C ASN A 429 34.14 32.82 -21.35
N PRO A 430 33.35 33.84 -20.98
CA PRO A 430 32.08 33.65 -20.26
C PRO A 430 31.04 32.85 -21.06
N GLU A 431 31.03 32.94 -22.40
CA GLU A 431 30.08 32.20 -23.24
C GLU A 431 30.42 30.71 -23.26
N ILE A 432 31.70 30.38 -23.46
CA ILE A 432 32.19 28.99 -23.45
C ILE A 432 32.00 28.36 -22.05
N LYS A 433 32.34 29.11 -21.00
CA LYS A 433 32.11 28.68 -19.61
C LYS A 433 30.64 28.35 -19.38
N THR A 434 29.74 29.24 -19.78
CA THR A 434 28.30 29.03 -19.60
C THR A 434 27.85 27.79 -20.36
N ASN A 435 28.27 27.63 -21.62
CA ASN A 435 27.93 26.48 -22.45
C ASN A 435 28.38 25.14 -21.83
N ARG A 436 29.61 25.09 -21.29
CA ARG A 436 30.14 23.91 -20.60
C ARG A 436 29.39 23.59 -19.31
N LEU A 437 29.02 24.61 -18.53
CA LEU A 437 28.19 24.43 -17.35
C LEU A 437 26.79 23.93 -17.72
N THR A 438 26.20 24.42 -18.81
CA THR A 438 24.93 23.91 -19.32
C THR A 438 25.03 22.44 -19.74
N LEU A 439 26.11 22.04 -20.43
CA LEU A 439 26.33 20.64 -20.80
C LEU A 439 26.44 19.73 -19.56
N LEU A 440 27.16 20.16 -18.53
CA LEU A 440 27.25 19.46 -17.24
C LEU A 440 25.91 19.42 -16.50
N GLN A 441 25.13 20.50 -16.56
CA GLN A 441 23.79 20.56 -16.00
C GLN A 441 22.88 19.51 -16.64
N GLU A 442 22.93 19.32 -17.96
CA GLU A 442 22.12 18.31 -18.64
C GLU A 442 22.49 16.88 -18.25
N VAL A 443 23.77 16.58 -18.01
CA VAL A 443 24.20 15.28 -17.47
C VAL A 443 23.65 15.07 -16.05
N TRP A 444 23.77 16.09 -15.20
CA TRP A 444 23.27 16.02 -13.82
C TRP A 444 21.74 15.87 -13.78
N ASP A 445 21.03 16.63 -14.61
CA ASP A 445 19.58 16.57 -14.71
C ASP A 445 19.09 15.19 -15.17
N LEU A 446 19.78 14.55 -16.11
CA LEU A 446 19.42 13.22 -16.58
C LEU A 446 19.51 12.16 -15.47
N ALA A 447 20.57 12.20 -14.65
CA ALA A 447 20.67 11.33 -13.48
C ALA A 447 19.56 11.64 -12.46
N GLU A 448 19.31 12.93 -12.20
CA GLU A 448 18.23 13.43 -11.34
C GLU A 448 16.83 13.19 -11.92
N GLU A 449 16.67 12.67 -13.15
CA GLU A 449 15.38 12.20 -13.66
C GLU A 449 15.04 10.79 -13.18
N LEU A 450 16.03 9.97 -12.84
CA LEU A 450 15.84 8.59 -12.38
C LEU A 450 15.56 8.51 -10.87
N LEU A 451 16.50 8.99 -10.04
CA LEU A 451 16.42 9.01 -8.58
C LEU A 451 17.34 10.10 -8.00
N ASP A 452 17.22 10.38 -6.70
CA ASP A 452 18.11 11.34 -6.02
C ASP A 452 19.44 10.67 -5.66
N PHE A 453 20.38 10.70 -6.62
CA PHE A 453 21.71 10.11 -6.47
C PHE A 453 22.51 10.70 -5.31
N SER A 454 22.12 11.87 -4.78
CA SER A 454 22.80 12.46 -3.61
C SER A 454 22.54 11.73 -2.30
N LYS A 455 21.57 10.82 -2.28
CA LYS A 455 21.29 9.98 -1.11
C LYS A 455 22.12 8.72 -1.10
N LEU A 456 22.58 8.24 -2.26
CA LEU A 456 23.34 7.01 -2.40
C LEU A 456 24.75 7.13 -1.83
N GLN A 457 25.22 6.05 -1.20
CA GLN A 457 26.58 5.89 -0.72
C GLN A 457 27.39 5.06 -1.72
N GLY A 458 28.61 5.51 -2.00
CA GLY A 458 29.52 4.89 -2.98
C GLY A 458 30.33 3.71 -2.45
N GLU A 459 30.25 3.42 -1.16
CA GLU A 459 30.89 2.28 -0.49
C GLU A 459 29.85 1.33 0.08
#